data_AF-A0A7Y3C1R6-F1
#
_entry.id   AF-A0A7Y3C1R6-F1
#
_cell.length_a   1.000
_cell.length_b   1.000
_cell.length_c   1.000
_cell.angle_alpha   90.00
_cell.angle_beta   90.00
_cell.angle_gamma   90.00
#
_symmetry.space_group_name_H-M   'P 1'
#
loop_
_entity.id
_entity.type
_entity.pdbx_description
1 polymer ?
#
loop_
_entity_poly.entity_id
_entity_poly.type
_entity_poly.pdbx_seq_one_letter_code
_entity_poly.pdbx_strand_id
1 'polypeptide(L)'
;MNGSHDRQANRSVSDPSWNEALAFAPDALVDTTLELHWAAQLVASAGQTFAEPRDDDSHRAMSWSPELGAFVGADFAGPYAFRLALRPADLSLVLLDRADGTLSVFELPGRSRQEAYDWLALGMATYRGGTPPVIERPEYDMPEHPVGGTAAFSRDRRSELTALAALYSSAASILTRLYGDRDDASEIRCWPHHFDLATLLTIEASVDAEESRTIGIGLAPMGGGYDTWYLYVTPWPYPDATALPDLGRDGRWQTEGWTGAVLSGAEVMEFAPGERADRIEGFLKRATAAAREALR
;
A
#
# COMPACT_ATOMS: atom_id res chain seq x y z
N MET A 1 25.55 41.08 3.62
CA MET A 1 25.47 41.05 5.11
C MET A 1 24.07 41.50 5.46
N ASN A 2 23.17 40.74 6.07
CA ASN A 2 23.26 39.49 6.80
C ASN A 2 21.94 38.74 6.54
N GLY A 3 22.01 37.50 6.05
CA GLY A 3 20.85 36.63 5.93
C GLY A 3 20.60 35.95 7.27
N SER A 4 19.38 36.05 7.79
CA SER A 4 18.88 35.18 8.86
C SER A 4 17.87 34.23 8.24
N HIS A 5 18.37 33.11 7.72
CA HIS A 5 17.57 31.92 7.51
C HIS A 5 17.20 31.37 8.89
N ASP A 6 15.99 31.69 9.34
CA ASP A 6 15.39 30.98 10.46
C ASP A 6 14.99 29.59 9.95
N ARG A 7 15.90 28.63 10.16
CA ARG A 7 15.61 27.21 10.11
C ARG A 7 14.69 26.92 11.29
N GLN A 8 13.39 26.98 11.06
CA GLN A 8 12.43 26.49 12.03
C GLN A 8 12.53 24.96 12.04
N ALA A 9 13.09 24.47 13.14
CA ALA A 9 13.30 23.07 13.44
C ALA A 9 12.03 22.26 13.20
N ASN A 10 12.19 21.19 12.41
CA ASN A 10 11.23 20.11 12.23
C ASN A 10 10.89 19.53 13.61
N ARG A 11 9.79 19.98 14.21
CA ARG A 11 9.25 19.39 15.44
C ARG A 11 8.73 18.01 15.06
N SER A 12 9.10 16.98 15.82
CA SER A 12 8.46 15.68 15.72
C SER A 12 6.97 15.86 16.02
N VAL A 13 6.18 15.94 14.97
CA VAL A 13 4.74 15.73 15.08
C VAL A 13 4.62 14.22 15.23
N SER A 14 4.39 13.77 16.46
CA SER A 14 3.90 12.42 16.71
C SER A 14 2.73 12.20 15.74
N ASP A 15 2.90 11.35 14.73
CA ASP A 15 1.82 11.04 13.82
C ASP A 15 0.78 10.23 14.62
N PRO A 16 -0.35 10.84 15.03
CA PRO A 16 -1.29 10.19 15.94
C PRO A 16 -1.90 8.92 15.33
N SER A 17 -1.81 8.79 14.01
CA SER A 17 -2.28 7.65 13.23
C SER A 17 -1.59 6.34 13.59
N TRP A 18 -0.31 6.33 14.01
CA TRP A 18 0.34 5.08 14.43
C TRP A 18 -0.29 4.49 15.70
N ASN A 19 -0.84 5.32 16.59
CA ASN A 19 -1.51 4.80 17.79
C ASN A 19 -2.89 4.23 17.48
N GLU A 20 -3.60 4.82 16.52
CA GLU A 20 -4.87 4.31 16.01
C GLU A 20 -4.68 3.03 15.19
N ALA A 21 -3.64 2.98 14.35
CA ALA A 21 -3.22 1.80 13.60
C ALA A 21 -2.93 0.59 14.51
N LEU A 22 -2.45 0.87 15.72
CA LEU A 22 -2.05 -0.12 16.73
C LEU A 22 -3.09 -0.26 17.85
N ALA A 23 -4.34 0.13 17.60
CA ALA A 23 -5.44 -0.11 18.52
C ALA A 23 -5.76 -1.62 18.66
N PHE A 24 -5.32 -2.43 17.69
CA PHE A 24 -5.46 -3.87 17.65
C PHE A 24 -4.10 -4.55 17.57
N ALA A 25 -4.01 -5.75 18.13
CA ALA A 25 -2.86 -6.61 17.89
C ALA A 25 -2.84 -7.03 16.40
N PRO A 26 -1.66 -7.20 15.77
CA PRO A 26 -1.55 -7.52 14.34
C PRO A 26 -2.32 -8.77 13.92
N ASP A 27 -2.37 -9.79 14.77
CA ASP A 27 -3.11 -11.04 14.56
C ASP A 27 -4.63 -10.83 14.53
N ALA A 28 -5.15 -9.89 15.32
CA ALA A 28 -6.57 -9.55 15.31
C ALA A 28 -7.03 -8.87 14.00
N LEU A 29 -6.10 -8.34 13.20
CA LEU A 29 -6.41 -7.67 11.94
C LEU A 29 -6.40 -8.60 10.72
N VAL A 30 -5.86 -9.82 10.82
CA VAL A 30 -5.61 -10.72 9.68
C VAL A 30 -6.85 -10.94 8.82
N ASP A 31 -7.97 -11.30 9.43
CA ASP A 31 -9.21 -11.58 8.70
C ASP A 31 -9.78 -10.32 8.01
N THR A 32 -9.68 -9.16 8.67
CA THR A 32 -10.13 -7.88 8.08
C THR A 32 -9.19 -7.43 6.95
N THR A 33 -7.89 -7.70 7.09
CA THR A 33 -6.89 -7.49 6.04
C THR A 33 -7.21 -8.30 4.79
N LEU A 34 -7.52 -9.60 4.95
CA LEU A 34 -7.92 -10.46 3.82
C LEU A 34 -9.17 -9.92 3.12
N GLU A 35 -10.16 -9.50 3.90
CA GLU A 35 -11.38 -8.89 3.35
C GLU A 35 -11.09 -7.60 2.57
N LEU A 36 -10.25 -6.71 3.12
CA LEU A 36 -9.83 -5.48 2.47
C LEU A 36 -8.98 -5.73 1.22
N HIS A 37 -8.08 -6.72 1.24
CA HIS A 37 -7.26 -7.14 0.09
C HIS A 37 -8.14 -7.62 -1.06
N TRP A 38 -9.19 -8.39 -0.77
CA TRP A 38 -10.17 -8.78 -1.78
C TRP A 38 -11.00 -7.61 -2.31
N ALA A 39 -11.31 -6.61 -1.48
CA ALA A 39 -11.95 -5.39 -1.94
C ALA A 39 -11.05 -4.57 -2.87
N ALA A 40 -9.74 -4.53 -2.60
CA ALA A 40 -8.76 -3.83 -3.44
C ALA A 40 -8.70 -4.38 -4.87
N GLN A 41 -9.02 -5.65 -5.07
CA GLN A 41 -9.11 -6.26 -6.41
C GLN A 41 -10.16 -5.59 -7.30
N LEU A 42 -11.20 -4.98 -6.73
CA LEU A 42 -12.21 -4.24 -7.49
C LEU A 42 -11.59 -3.00 -8.16
N VAL A 43 -10.67 -2.32 -7.46
CA VAL A 43 -9.92 -1.17 -8.00
C VAL A 43 -8.90 -1.62 -9.05
N ALA A 44 -8.17 -2.71 -8.76
CA ALA A 44 -7.22 -3.27 -9.72
C ALA A 44 -7.89 -3.73 -11.02
N SER A 45 -9.05 -4.38 -10.91
CA SER A 45 -9.86 -4.81 -12.07
C SER A 45 -10.37 -3.62 -12.88
N ALA A 46 -10.76 -2.52 -12.22
CA ALA A 46 -11.14 -1.29 -12.91
C ALA A 46 -9.95 -0.69 -13.67
N GLY A 47 -8.77 -0.65 -13.06
CA GLY A 47 -7.52 -0.23 -13.69
C GLY A 47 -7.17 -1.08 -14.92
N GLN A 48 -7.18 -2.41 -14.77
CA GLN A 48 -6.97 -3.37 -15.86
C GLN A 48 -7.91 -3.14 -17.04
N THR A 49 -9.20 -2.93 -16.75
CA THR A 49 -10.23 -2.87 -17.81
C THR A 49 -10.29 -1.49 -18.48
N PHE A 50 -10.04 -0.41 -17.74
CA PHE A 50 -10.43 0.93 -18.17
C PHE A 50 -9.31 1.96 -18.20
N ALA A 51 -8.17 1.73 -17.54
CA ALA A 51 -7.03 2.63 -17.61
C ALA A 51 -6.16 2.33 -18.84
N GLU A 52 -5.33 3.29 -19.25
CA GLU A 52 -4.34 3.05 -20.29
C GLU A 52 -3.30 2.04 -19.75
N PRO A 53 -3.04 0.91 -20.43
CA PRO A 53 -2.03 -0.04 -20.01
C PRO A 53 -0.64 0.60 -19.93
N ARG A 54 0.15 0.13 -18.97
CA ARG A 54 1.53 0.57 -18.75
C ARG A 54 2.42 -0.65 -18.54
N ASP A 55 3.64 -0.58 -19.06
CA ASP A 55 4.60 -1.69 -19.06
C ASP A 55 4.98 -2.17 -17.65
N ASP A 56 4.93 -1.27 -16.65
CA ASP A 56 5.21 -1.56 -15.24
C ASP A 56 3.97 -2.04 -14.45
N ASP A 57 2.85 -2.31 -15.14
CA ASP A 57 1.55 -2.68 -14.56
C ASP A 57 0.96 -1.65 -13.58
N SER A 58 1.52 -0.43 -13.49
CA SER A 58 1.05 0.60 -12.54
C SER A 58 -0.37 1.11 -12.80
N HIS A 59 -0.94 0.83 -13.98
CA HIS A 59 -2.34 1.10 -14.29
C HIS A 59 -3.33 0.28 -13.43
N ARG A 60 -2.87 -0.83 -12.82
CA ARG A 60 -3.65 -1.67 -11.88
C ARG A 60 -3.35 -1.36 -10.41
N ALA A 61 -2.31 -0.58 -10.16
CA ALA A 61 -1.92 -0.19 -8.81
C ALA A 61 -2.83 0.91 -8.25
N MET A 62 -2.70 1.15 -6.95
CA MET A 62 -3.38 2.25 -6.27
C MET A 62 -2.36 3.19 -5.65
N SER A 63 -2.75 4.44 -5.45
CA SER A 63 -2.07 5.40 -4.57
C SER A 63 -2.88 5.61 -3.31
N TRP A 64 -2.25 5.91 -2.18
CA TRP A 64 -2.98 6.35 -0.99
C TRP A 64 -3.27 7.85 -1.08
N SER A 65 -4.52 8.27 -0.93
CA SER A 65 -4.89 9.68 -0.74
C SER A 65 -5.16 9.94 0.75
N PRO A 66 -4.31 10.74 1.43
CA PRO A 66 -4.56 11.17 2.80
C PRO A 66 -5.86 11.98 2.94
N GLU A 67 -6.20 12.80 1.94
CA GLU A 67 -7.37 13.68 1.95
C GLU A 67 -8.67 12.88 1.90
N LEU A 68 -8.69 11.79 1.13
CA LEU A 68 -9.84 10.91 0.99
C LEU A 68 -9.84 9.76 2.01
N GLY A 69 -8.70 9.47 2.64
CA GLY A 69 -8.50 8.28 3.47
C GLY A 69 -8.76 7.00 2.68
N ALA A 70 -8.30 6.95 1.43
CA ALA A 70 -8.67 5.92 0.46
C ALA A 70 -7.51 5.51 -0.45
N PHE A 71 -7.57 4.27 -0.92
CA PHE A 71 -6.78 3.81 -2.06
C PHE A 71 -7.43 4.27 -3.35
N VAL A 72 -6.68 4.94 -4.21
CA VAL A 72 -7.19 5.55 -5.46
C VAL A 72 -6.48 4.89 -6.64
N GLY A 73 -7.25 4.30 -7.54
CA GLY A 73 -6.75 3.70 -8.77
C GLY A 73 -6.40 4.73 -9.86
N ALA A 74 -5.92 4.23 -11.00
CA ALA A 74 -5.61 5.07 -12.15
C ALA A 74 -6.85 5.74 -12.76
N ASP A 75 -6.61 6.87 -13.44
CA ASP A 75 -7.63 7.49 -14.29
C ASP A 75 -8.02 6.54 -15.43
N PHE A 76 -9.32 6.43 -15.67
CA PHE A 76 -9.80 5.65 -16.79
C PHE A 76 -9.61 6.42 -18.11
N ALA A 77 -9.15 5.74 -19.18
CA ALA A 77 -8.84 6.33 -20.48
C ALA A 77 -10.08 6.88 -21.19
N GLY A 78 -10.09 8.10 -21.71
CA GLY A 78 -11.25 8.65 -22.43
C GLY A 78 -11.45 10.15 -22.20
N PRO A 79 -12.52 10.74 -22.75
CA PRO A 79 -12.72 12.20 -22.72
C PRO A 79 -13.08 12.75 -21.34
N TYR A 80 -13.60 11.92 -20.45
CA TYR A 80 -13.91 12.26 -19.06
C TYR A 80 -13.06 11.41 -18.14
N ALA A 81 -12.11 12.05 -17.45
CA ALA A 81 -11.29 11.40 -16.44
C ALA A 81 -12.13 11.19 -15.18
N PHE A 82 -12.34 9.93 -14.84
CA PHE A 82 -12.87 9.48 -13.57
C PHE A 82 -12.11 8.23 -13.17
N ARG A 83 -12.14 7.93 -11.88
CA ARG A 83 -11.37 6.84 -11.27
C ARG A 83 -12.17 6.19 -10.17
N LEU A 84 -11.71 5.02 -9.74
CA LEU A 84 -12.31 4.27 -8.64
C LEU A 84 -11.39 4.33 -7.43
N ALA A 85 -11.97 4.59 -6.26
CA ALA A 85 -11.29 4.52 -4.99
C ALA A 85 -11.95 3.49 -4.06
N LEU A 86 -11.16 2.96 -3.13
CA LEU A 86 -11.59 2.11 -2.03
C LEU A 86 -11.26 2.83 -0.72
N ARG A 87 -12.29 3.19 0.04
CA ARG A 87 -12.16 3.77 1.38
C ARG A 87 -12.22 2.66 2.42
N PRO A 88 -11.11 2.34 3.13
CA PRO A 88 -11.11 1.20 4.04
C PRO A 88 -12.02 1.41 5.24
N ALA A 89 -12.05 2.61 5.85
CA ALA A 89 -12.70 2.87 7.14
C ALA A 89 -14.20 2.47 7.23
N ASP A 90 -14.90 2.44 6.10
CA ASP A 90 -16.28 1.91 5.98
C ASP A 90 -16.45 0.88 4.85
N LEU A 91 -15.34 0.44 4.26
CA LEU A 91 -15.30 -0.54 3.17
C LEU A 91 -16.21 -0.14 2.01
N SER A 92 -16.03 1.06 1.48
CA SER A 92 -16.82 1.58 0.37
C SER A 92 -15.99 1.80 -0.89
N LEU A 93 -16.59 1.52 -2.03
CA LEU A 93 -16.09 1.93 -3.34
C LEU A 93 -16.65 3.31 -3.68
N VAL A 94 -15.80 4.19 -4.21
CA VAL A 94 -16.17 5.57 -4.59
C VAL A 94 -15.73 5.83 -6.02
N LEU A 95 -16.69 6.14 -6.89
CA LEU A 95 -16.38 6.72 -8.20
C LEU A 95 -16.11 8.20 -8.01
N LEU A 96 -14.94 8.64 -8.47
CA LEU A 96 -14.44 10.00 -8.34
C LEU A 96 -14.34 10.67 -9.70
N ASP A 97 -14.72 11.94 -9.79
CA ASP A 97 -14.38 12.78 -10.94
C ASP A 97 -12.92 13.26 -10.88
N ARG A 98 -12.48 13.99 -11.92
CA ARG A 98 -11.12 14.51 -12.04
C ARG A 98 -10.65 15.47 -10.92
N ALA A 99 -11.59 15.99 -10.13
CA ALA A 99 -11.34 16.91 -9.03
C ALA A 99 -11.58 16.23 -7.66
N ASP A 100 -11.61 14.90 -7.66
CA ASP A 100 -11.91 14.06 -6.49
C ASP A 100 -13.31 14.30 -5.90
N GLY A 101 -14.22 14.84 -6.72
CA GLY A 101 -15.64 14.92 -6.42
C GLY A 101 -16.26 13.53 -6.45
N THR A 102 -17.03 13.19 -5.42
CA THR A 102 -17.78 11.92 -5.38
C THR A 102 -18.90 11.93 -6.41
N LEU A 103 -18.85 11.00 -7.37
CA LEU A 103 -19.90 10.76 -8.35
C LEU A 103 -20.92 9.74 -7.84
N SER A 104 -20.44 8.65 -7.23
CA SER A 104 -21.26 7.55 -6.73
C SER A 104 -20.49 6.76 -5.67
N VAL A 105 -21.23 6.13 -4.75
CA VAL A 105 -20.68 5.31 -3.66
C VAL A 105 -21.38 3.97 -3.62
N PHE A 106 -20.62 2.90 -3.38
CA PHE A 106 -21.12 1.56 -3.12
C PHE A 106 -20.54 1.01 -1.83
N GLU A 107 -21.40 0.81 -0.85
CA GLU A 107 -21.06 0.20 0.44
C GLU A 107 -20.93 -1.32 0.26
N LEU A 108 -19.73 -1.86 0.45
CA LEU A 108 -19.51 -3.30 0.37
C LEU A 108 -20.13 -4.10 1.53
N PRO A 109 -20.25 -3.59 2.78
CA PRO A 109 -20.80 -4.38 3.89
C PRO A 109 -22.14 -5.07 3.60
N GLY A 110 -22.11 -6.40 3.65
CA GLY A 110 -23.23 -7.29 3.33
C GLY A 110 -23.56 -7.43 1.85
N ARG A 111 -22.65 -7.06 0.96
CA ARG A 111 -22.68 -7.30 -0.50
C ARG A 111 -21.61 -8.29 -0.90
N SER A 112 -21.81 -8.98 -2.02
CA SER A 112 -20.79 -9.79 -2.67
C SER A 112 -19.91 -8.97 -3.61
N ARG A 113 -18.74 -9.50 -3.98
CA ARG A 113 -17.91 -8.89 -5.02
C ARG A 113 -18.62 -8.83 -6.38
N GLN A 114 -19.48 -9.80 -6.69
CA GLN A 114 -20.22 -9.78 -7.96
C GLN A 114 -21.19 -8.58 -8.01
N GLU A 115 -21.90 -8.29 -6.92
CA GLU A 115 -22.74 -7.08 -6.84
C GLU A 115 -21.92 -5.80 -7.01
N ALA A 116 -20.68 -5.75 -6.48
CA ALA A 116 -19.78 -4.62 -6.66
C ALA A 116 -19.29 -4.47 -8.12
N TYR A 117 -19.00 -5.58 -8.82
CA TYR A 117 -18.69 -5.57 -10.25
C TYR A 117 -19.88 -5.10 -11.08
N ASP A 118 -21.09 -5.58 -10.78
CA ASP A 118 -22.31 -5.18 -11.49
C ASP A 118 -22.58 -3.68 -11.29
N TRP A 119 -22.39 -3.17 -10.07
CA TRP A 119 -22.46 -1.74 -9.78
C TRP A 119 -21.42 -0.94 -10.57
N LEU A 120 -20.16 -1.40 -10.59
CA LEU A 120 -19.10 -0.72 -11.32
C LEU A 120 -19.41 -0.68 -12.81
N ALA A 121 -19.84 -1.80 -13.41
CA ALA A 121 -20.20 -1.86 -14.81
C ALA A 121 -21.36 -0.90 -15.17
N LEU A 122 -22.37 -0.80 -14.30
CA LEU A 122 -23.45 0.17 -14.47
C LEU A 122 -22.95 1.62 -14.33
N GLY A 123 -22.05 1.88 -13.38
CA GLY A 123 -21.38 3.18 -13.24
C GLY A 123 -20.64 3.55 -14.52
N MET A 124 -19.87 2.63 -15.09
CA MET A 124 -19.17 2.83 -16.35
C MET A 124 -20.12 3.19 -17.49
N ALA A 125 -21.21 2.45 -17.66
CA ALA A 125 -22.24 2.76 -18.67
C ALA A 125 -22.87 4.13 -18.45
N THR A 126 -23.09 4.52 -17.19
CA THR A 126 -23.70 5.80 -16.82
C THR A 126 -22.79 6.98 -17.16
N TYR A 127 -21.50 6.90 -16.80
CA TYR A 127 -20.57 8.03 -16.91
C TYR A 127 -19.78 8.07 -18.23
N ARG A 128 -19.64 6.94 -18.95
CA ARG A 128 -19.05 6.91 -20.31
C ARG A 128 -20.06 6.83 -21.43
N GLY A 129 -21.30 6.47 -21.12
CA GLY A 129 -22.28 6.06 -22.11
C GLY A 129 -22.05 4.63 -22.61
N GLY A 130 -23.06 4.09 -23.28
CA GLY A 130 -23.04 2.72 -23.80
C GLY A 130 -23.69 1.70 -22.87
N THR A 131 -23.37 0.43 -23.08
CA THR A 131 -23.86 -0.69 -22.26
C THR A 131 -22.86 -1.04 -21.17
N PRO A 132 -23.30 -1.62 -20.03
CA PRO A 132 -22.40 -2.10 -18.99
C PRO A 132 -21.31 -3.03 -19.58
N PRO A 133 -20.02 -2.71 -19.42
CA PRO A 133 -18.93 -3.52 -19.95
C PRO A 133 -18.72 -4.77 -19.09
N VAL A 134 -18.02 -5.75 -19.66
CA VAL A 134 -17.43 -6.85 -18.89
C VAL A 134 -16.17 -6.33 -18.22
N ILE A 135 -16.00 -6.61 -16.94
CA ILE A 135 -14.82 -6.21 -16.17
C ILE A 135 -13.83 -7.37 -16.15
N GLU A 136 -12.61 -7.10 -16.61
CA GLU A 136 -11.50 -8.03 -16.58
C GLU A 136 -10.93 -8.12 -15.16
N ARG A 137 -10.62 -9.34 -14.73
CA ARG A 137 -10.06 -9.63 -13.40
C ARG A 137 -8.58 -9.96 -13.55
N PRO A 138 -7.68 -9.34 -12.78
CA PRO A 138 -6.28 -9.72 -12.77
C PRO A 138 -6.09 -11.19 -12.36
N GLU A 139 -5.12 -11.87 -12.98
CA GLU A 139 -4.73 -13.24 -12.66
C GLU A 139 -3.67 -13.25 -11.55
N TYR A 140 -4.06 -12.87 -10.34
CA TYR A 140 -3.18 -12.92 -9.16
C TYR A 140 -3.44 -14.18 -8.33
N ASP A 141 -2.38 -14.70 -7.72
CA ASP A 141 -2.51 -15.68 -6.65
C ASP A 141 -2.97 -14.95 -5.38
N MET A 142 -4.21 -15.20 -4.98
CA MET A 142 -4.90 -14.47 -3.92
C MET A 142 -5.08 -15.36 -2.69
N PRO A 143 -4.91 -14.83 -1.47
CA PRO A 143 -5.11 -15.62 -0.26
C PRO A 143 -6.57 -16.08 -0.14
N GLU A 144 -6.75 -17.30 0.38
CA GLU A 144 -8.07 -17.88 0.61
C GLU A 144 -8.89 -17.02 1.59
N HIS A 145 -10.11 -16.67 1.19
CA HIS A 145 -11.08 -16.01 2.06
C HIS A 145 -12.50 -16.21 1.51
N PRO A 146 -13.55 -16.33 2.34
CA PRO A 146 -14.92 -16.54 1.86
C PRO A 146 -15.41 -15.46 0.87
N VAL A 147 -15.02 -14.20 1.06
CA VAL A 147 -15.40 -13.10 0.14
C VAL A 147 -14.73 -13.24 -1.23
N GLY A 148 -13.62 -13.97 -1.30
CA GLY A 148 -12.95 -14.40 -2.53
C GLY A 148 -13.77 -15.40 -3.35
N GLY A 149 -14.82 -15.98 -2.76
CA GLY A 149 -15.85 -16.74 -3.44
C GLY A 149 -17.12 -15.92 -3.65
N THR A 150 -18.23 -16.40 -3.10
CA THR A 150 -19.58 -15.82 -3.21
C THR A 150 -20.08 -15.19 -1.91
N ALA A 151 -19.32 -15.30 -0.81
CA ALA A 151 -19.74 -14.71 0.46
C ALA A 151 -19.80 -13.19 0.36
N ALA A 152 -20.64 -12.60 1.21
CA ALA A 152 -20.72 -11.15 1.35
C ALA A 152 -19.61 -10.63 2.27
N PHE A 153 -19.18 -9.39 2.03
CA PHE A 153 -18.33 -8.63 2.94
C PHE A 153 -19.01 -8.46 4.31
N SER A 154 -18.21 -8.45 5.37
CA SER A 154 -18.66 -8.38 6.76
C SER A 154 -19.32 -7.03 7.07
N ARG A 155 -20.24 -7.01 8.04
CA ARG A 155 -20.93 -5.77 8.48
C ARG A 155 -20.34 -5.16 9.74
N ASP A 156 -19.50 -5.90 10.44
CA ASP A 156 -19.11 -5.71 11.82
C ASP A 156 -17.60 -5.60 12.02
N ARG A 157 -16.91 -4.95 11.06
CA ARG A 157 -15.43 -4.76 11.05
C ARG A 157 -14.97 -3.31 11.09
N ARG A 158 -15.87 -2.37 11.39
CA ARG A 158 -15.60 -0.94 11.21
C ARG A 158 -14.38 -0.45 12.00
N SER A 159 -14.18 -0.98 13.21
CA SER A 159 -13.07 -0.56 14.07
C SER A 159 -11.73 -1.06 13.53
N GLU A 160 -11.67 -2.32 13.12
CA GLU A 160 -10.51 -2.96 12.50
C GLU A 160 -10.15 -2.30 11.17
N LEU A 161 -11.17 -2.00 10.35
CA LEU A 161 -11.02 -1.26 9.10
C LEU A 161 -10.49 0.17 9.30
N THR A 162 -10.92 0.83 10.37
CA THR A 162 -10.40 2.16 10.75
C THR A 162 -8.93 2.06 11.17
N ALA A 163 -8.56 1.03 11.94
CA ALA A 163 -7.16 0.78 12.29
C ALA A 163 -6.30 0.46 11.06
N LEU A 164 -6.80 -0.33 10.11
CA LEU A 164 -6.10 -0.57 8.83
C LEU A 164 -5.95 0.70 8.00
N ALA A 165 -6.99 1.54 7.92
CA ALA A 165 -6.89 2.85 7.25
C ALA A 165 -5.80 3.71 7.88
N ALA A 166 -5.73 3.75 9.22
CA ALA A 166 -4.69 4.46 9.94
C ALA A 166 -3.30 3.85 9.68
N LEU A 167 -3.17 2.52 9.60
CA LEU A 167 -1.92 1.83 9.30
C LEU A 167 -1.37 2.24 7.92
N TYR A 168 -2.21 2.16 6.87
CA TYR A 168 -1.80 2.57 5.53
C TYR A 168 -1.54 4.07 5.41
N SER A 169 -2.31 4.90 6.11
CA SER A 169 -2.06 6.34 6.18
C SER A 169 -0.70 6.65 6.82
N SER A 170 -0.38 5.96 7.92
CA SER A 170 0.89 6.13 8.63
C SER A 170 2.07 5.66 7.77
N ALA A 171 1.91 4.53 7.08
CA ALA A 171 2.91 3.99 6.16
C ALA A 171 3.12 4.91 4.94
N ALA A 172 2.05 5.42 4.33
CA ALA A 172 2.14 6.38 3.23
C ALA A 172 2.87 7.65 3.68
N SER A 173 2.46 8.23 4.82
CA SER A 173 3.06 9.42 5.43
C SER A 173 4.58 9.27 5.61
N ILE A 174 5.03 8.15 6.21
CA ILE A 174 6.46 7.93 6.45
C ILE A 174 7.24 7.66 5.15
N LEU A 175 6.68 6.90 4.21
CA LEU A 175 7.34 6.63 2.93
C LEU A 175 7.47 7.92 2.11
N THR A 176 6.42 8.74 2.02
CA THR A 176 6.45 10.03 1.32
C THR A 176 7.49 10.95 1.93
N ARG A 177 7.55 11.03 3.26
CA ARG A 177 8.51 11.88 3.95
C ARG A 177 9.97 11.45 3.77
N LEU A 178 10.23 10.15 3.61
CA LEU A 178 11.59 9.62 3.45
C LEU A 178 12.05 9.54 2.00
N TYR A 179 11.13 9.29 1.08
CA TYR A 179 11.47 8.91 -0.30
C TYR A 179 10.74 9.70 -1.38
N GLY A 180 9.70 10.48 -1.03
CA GLY A 180 8.83 11.15 -2.02
C GLY A 180 9.52 12.22 -2.88
N ASP A 181 10.56 12.87 -2.37
CA ASP A 181 11.32 13.91 -3.11
C ASP A 181 12.60 13.36 -3.76
N ARG A 182 12.77 12.03 -3.81
CA ARG A 182 13.99 11.41 -4.35
C ARG A 182 13.83 11.06 -5.83
N ASP A 183 14.75 11.55 -6.65
CA ASP A 183 14.79 11.22 -8.08
C ASP A 183 15.07 9.73 -8.36
N ASP A 184 15.68 9.02 -7.40
CA ASP A 184 15.98 7.59 -7.51
C ASP A 184 14.87 6.70 -6.93
N ALA A 185 13.73 7.26 -6.51
CA ALA A 185 12.59 6.52 -5.99
C ALA A 185 11.42 6.48 -6.98
N SER A 186 10.78 5.32 -7.10
CA SER A 186 9.47 5.22 -7.77
C SER A 186 8.39 5.94 -6.95
N GLU A 187 7.28 6.27 -7.62
CA GLU A 187 6.05 6.64 -6.91
C GLU A 187 5.69 5.57 -5.87
N ILE A 188 5.12 6.02 -4.75
CA ILE A 188 4.63 5.14 -3.69
C ILE A 188 3.29 4.58 -4.15
N ARG A 189 3.21 3.25 -4.28
CA ARG A 189 2.02 2.55 -4.77
C ARG A 189 1.65 1.40 -3.87
N CYS A 190 0.35 1.14 -3.79
CA CYS A 190 -0.19 -0.09 -3.23
C CYS A 190 -0.42 -1.09 -4.37
N TRP A 191 0.30 -2.21 -4.32
CA TRP A 191 0.25 -3.22 -5.36
C TRP A 191 -0.79 -4.29 -5.06
N PRO A 192 -1.77 -4.54 -5.95
CA PRO A 192 -2.92 -5.37 -5.61
C PRO A 192 -2.61 -6.85 -5.40
N HIS A 193 -1.50 -7.37 -5.92
CA HIS A 193 -1.17 -8.79 -5.83
C HIS A 193 -0.74 -9.21 -4.40
N HIS A 194 0.00 -8.36 -3.68
CA HIS A 194 0.36 -8.59 -2.27
C HIS A 194 -0.28 -7.58 -1.30
N PHE A 195 -0.99 -6.58 -1.83
CA PHE A 195 -1.60 -5.48 -1.10
C PHE A 195 -0.61 -4.68 -0.24
N ASP A 196 0.66 -4.72 -0.61
CA ASP A 196 1.72 -3.97 0.04
C ASP A 196 1.79 -2.54 -0.52
N LEU A 197 2.11 -1.59 0.35
CA LEU A 197 2.35 -0.19 0.00
C LEU A 197 3.85 0.05 -0.02
N ALA A 198 4.40 0.37 -1.19
CA ALA A 198 5.85 0.38 -1.37
C ALA A 198 6.35 1.46 -2.34
N THR A 199 7.64 1.76 -2.22
CA THR A 199 8.47 2.47 -3.20
C THR A 199 9.68 1.62 -3.55
N LEU A 200 10.18 1.76 -4.76
CA LEU A 200 11.38 1.10 -5.25
C LEU A 200 12.47 2.15 -5.48
N LEU A 201 13.62 1.99 -4.82
CA LEU A 201 14.81 2.78 -5.11
C LEU A 201 15.63 2.12 -6.21
N THR A 202 15.95 2.85 -7.28
CA THR A 202 16.83 2.37 -8.35
C THR A 202 18.27 2.77 -8.04
N ILE A 203 19.13 1.79 -7.78
CA ILE A 203 20.56 1.98 -7.49
C ILE A 203 21.35 2.02 -8.80
N GLU A 204 21.05 1.08 -9.70
CA GLU A 204 21.61 0.99 -11.04
C GLU A 204 20.54 0.43 -11.96
N ALA A 205 20.26 1.15 -13.05
CA ALA A 205 19.32 0.70 -14.07
C ALA A 205 20.05 -0.14 -15.13
N SER A 206 19.48 -1.28 -15.49
CA SER A 206 19.84 -2.05 -16.69
C SER A 206 18.70 -2.00 -17.70
N VAL A 207 19.03 -2.31 -18.97
CA VAL A 207 18.03 -2.49 -20.03
C VAL A 207 17.14 -3.70 -19.72
N ASP A 208 17.71 -4.71 -19.07
CA ASP A 208 16.96 -5.79 -18.46
C ASP A 208 16.58 -5.41 -17.02
N ALA A 209 15.28 -5.35 -16.73
CA ALA A 209 14.79 -4.99 -15.40
C ALA A 209 15.29 -5.98 -14.33
N GLU A 210 15.49 -7.26 -14.68
CA GLU A 210 15.97 -8.28 -13.75
C GLU A 210 17.44 -8.06 -13.35
N GLU A 211 18.21 -7.39 -14.21
CA GLU A 211 19.61 -7.02 -13.96
C GLU A 211 19.77 -5.67 -13.25
N SER A 212 18.68 -4.94 -13.04
CA SER A 212 18.71 -3.67 -12.30
C SER A 212 18.97 -3.92 -10.82
N ARG A 213 19.82 -3.08 -10.21
CA ARG A 213 20.00 -3.10 -8.75
C ARG A 213 19.00 -2.15 -8.10
N THR A 214 18.16 -2.68 -7.23
CA THR A 214 17.08 -1.92 -6.61
C THR A 214 16.96 -2.20 -5.13
N ILE A 215 16.21 -1.35 -4.41
CA ILE A 215 15.82 -1.58 -3.03
C ILE A 215 14.33 -1.32 -2.90
N GLY A 216 13.55 -2.37 -2.66
CA GLY A 216 12.13 -2.27 -2.35
C GLY A 216 11.93 -1.88 -0.89
N ILE A 217 11.06 -0.92 -0.61
CA ILE A 217 10.80 -0.40 0.74
C ILE A 217 9.31 -0.24 0.91
N GLY A 218 8.72 -0.90 1.91
CA GLY A 218 7.27 -0.85 2.05
C GLY A 218 6.70 -1.45 3.32
N LEU A 219 5.37 -1.43 3.38
CA LEU A 219 4.53 -2.12 4.33
C LEU A 219 3.83 -3.26 3.59
N ALA A 220 4.05 -4.50 4.00
CA ALA A 220 3.25 -5.64 3.56
C ALA A 220 2.22 -5.97 4.66
N PRO A 221 0.95 -6.20 4.31
CA PRO A 221 -0.07 -6.52 5.30
C PRO A 221 0.01 -7.98 5.77
N MET A 222 0.60 -8.86 4.95
CA MET A 222 0.92 -10.26 5.19
C MET A 222 1.74 -10.80 4.00
N GLY A 223 2.14 -12.08 4.03
CA GLY A 223 2.90 -12.73 2.96
C GLY A 223 4.40 -12.85 3.27
N GLY A 224 5.17 -13.43 2.35
CA GLY A 224 6.64 -13.54 2.51
C GLY A 224 7.10 -14.32 3.75
N GLY A 225 6.27 -15.23 4.27
CA GLY A 225 6.53 -15.96 5.52
C GLY A 225 6.00 -15.27 6.79
N TYR A 226 5.22 -14.20 6.66
CA TYR A 226 4.59 -13.48 7.77
C TYR A 226 3.08 -13.49 7.66
N ASP A 227 2.40 -13.89 8.74
CA ASP A 227 0.92 -13.94 8.80
C ASP A 227 0.29 -12.61 9.21
N THR A 228 1.11 -11.62 9.57
CA THR A 228 0.67 -10.28 10.02
C THR A 228 1.53 -9.21 9.37
N TRP A 229 1.10 -7.95 9.46
CA TRP A 229 1.78 -6.87 8.76
C TRP A 229 3.20 -6.63 9.28
N TYR A 230 4.06 -6.19 8.36
CA TYR A 230 5.45 -5.85 8.64
C TYR A 230 5.95 -4.77 7.68
N LEU A 231 6.93 -4.01 8.14
CA LEU A 231 7.71 -3.11 7.29
C LEU A 231 8.93 -3.86 6.77
N TYR A 232 9.30 -3.61 5.52
CA TYR A 232 10.42 -4.27 4.89
C TYR A 232 11.33 -3.31 4.12
N VAL A 233 12.60 -3.70 4.01
CA VAL A 233 13.58 -3.16 3.06
C VAL A 233 14.29 -4.34 2.41
N THR A 234 14.10 -4.51 1.11
CA THR A 234 14.61 -5.66 0.35
C THR A 234 15.57 -5.20 -0.76
N PRO A 235 16.88 -5.48 -0.67
CA PRO A 235 17.79 -5.29 -1.79
C PRO A 235 17.53 -6.31 -2.90
N TRP A 236 17.70 -5.89 -4.15
CA TRP A 236 17.75 -6.76 -5.32
C TRP A 236 19.00 -6.43 -6.17
N PRO A 237 19.75 -7.43 -6.66
CA PRO A 237 19.62 -8.87 -6.36
C PRO A 237 19.84 -9.16 -4.88
N TYR A 238 19.34 -10.31 -4.41
CA TYR A 238 19.53 -10.71 -3.02
C TYR A 238 21.02 -10.89 -2.71
N PRO A 239 21.57 -10.17 -1.71
CA PRO A 239 22.97 -10.29 -1.32
C PRO A 239 23.22 -11.62 -0.59
N ASP A 240 24.50 -11.97 -0.41
CA ASP A 240 24.89 -13.14 0.39
C ASP A 240 24.42 -12.98 1.84
N ALA A 241 23.53 -13.88 2.27
CA ALA A 241 22.96 -13.91 3.61
C ALA A 241 24.02 -14.00 4.73
N THR A 242 25.24 -14.48 4.43
CA THR A 242 26.33 -14.59 5.41
C THR A 242 27.12 -13.29 5.60
N ALA A 243 26.89 -12.28 4.75
CA ALA A 243 27.64 -11.02 4.72
C ALA A 243 26.74 -9.79 4.92
N LEU A 244 25.56 -9.96 5.50
CA LEU A 244 24.61 -8.87 5.71
C LEU A 244 25.10 -7.86 6.78
N PRO A 245 25.07 -6.55 6.51
CA PRO A 245 25.45 -5.53 7.49
C PRO A 245 24.52 -5.50 8.72
N ASP A 246 25.02 -4.99 9.85
CA ASP A 246 24.22 -4.84 11.07
C ASP A 246 23.10 -3.79 10.91
N LEU A 247 21.87 -4.12 11.32
CA LEU A 247 20.71 -3.22 11.32
C LEU A 247 20.65 -2.34 12.58
N GLY A 248 21.45 -2.66 13.61
CA GLY A 248 21.45 -2.00 14.90
C GLY A 248 20.30 -2.45 15.79
N ARG A 249 19.49 -1.51 16.28
CA ARG A 249 18.58 -1.73 17.43
C ARG A 249 17.24 -2.41 17.08
N ASP A 250 16.67 -2.12 15.91
CA ASP A 250 15.29 -2.46 15.57
C ASP A 250 15.26 -3.30 14.30
N GLY A 251 14.36 -4.29 14.27
CA GLY A 251 14.19 -5.20 13.14
C GLY A 251 15.29 -6.25 13.02
N ARG A 252 15.15 -7.12 12.02
CA ARG A 252 16.06 -8.23 11.74
C ARG A 252 16.16 -8.51 10.25
N TRP A 253 17.24 -9.12 9.80
CA TRP A 253 17.28 -9.72 8.47
C TRP A 253 16.45 -11.01 8.45
N GLN A 254 15.60 -11.14 7.43
CA GLN A 254 14.99 -12.39 6.98
C GLN A 254 15.75 -12.87 5.75
N THR A 255 16.02 -14.18 5.68
CA THR A 255 16.80 -14.80 4.58
C THR A 255 16.20 -16.10 4.08
N GLU A 256 15.04 -16.52 4.60
CA GLU A 256 14.33 -17.72 4.15
C GLU A 256 13.39 -17.37 2.99
N GLY A 257 13.68 -17.89 1.79
CA GLY A 257 12.91 -17.65 0.56
C GLY A 257 13.19 -16.31 -0.12
N TRP A 258 13.48 -15.27 0.65
CA TRP A 258 13.88 -13.93 0.18
C TRP A 258 14.81 -13.27 1.20
N THR A 259 15.56 -12.25 0.78
CA THR A 259 16.47 -11.50 1.66
C THR A 259 16.02 -10.06 1.85
N GLY A 260 15.71 -9.68 3.08
CA GLY A 260 15.35 -8.30 3.42
C GLY A 260 15.32 -8.02 4.91
N ALA A 261 15.46 -6.76 5.28
CA ALA A 261 15.33 -6.30 6.65
C ALA A 261 13.85 -6.12 6.97
N VAL A 262 13.40 -6.66 8.10
CA VAL A 262 12.00 -6.67 8.53
C VAL A 262 11.85 -6.09 9.92
N LEU A 263 10.83 -5.24 10.10
CA LEU A 263 10.32 -4.82 11.40
C LEU A 263 8.84 -5.23 11.48
N SER A 264 8.53 -6.23 12.30
CA SER A 264 7.16 -6.77 12.41
C SER A 264 6.23 -5.86 13.20
N GLY A 265 4.92 -5.96 12.95
CA GLY A 265 3.95 -5.22 13.73
C GLY A 265 3.96 -5.54 15.23
N ALA A 266 4.32 -6.79 15.59
CA ALA A 266 4.49 -7.19 16.98
C ALA A 266 5.63 -6.42 17.66
N GLU A 267 6.79 -6.29 17.01
CA GLU A 267 7.91 -5.49 17.53
C GLU A 267 7.53 -4.01 17.67
N VAL A 268 6.78 -3.46 16.71
CA VAL A 268 6.31 -2.05 16.78
C VAL A 268 5.38 -1.83 17.98
N MET A 269 4.53 -2.80 18.33
CA MET A 269 3.65 -2.68 19.50
C MET A 269 4.40 -2.57 20.83
N GLU A 270 5.58 -3.18 20.92
CA GLU A 270 6.45 -3.12 22.11
C GLU A 270 7.06 -1.73 22.33
N PHE A 271 7.05 -0.88 21.29
CA PHE A 271 7.57 0.48 21.40
C PHE A 271 6.60 1.35 22.20
N ALA A 272 7.16 2.23 23.04
CA ALA A 272 6.36 3.21 23.74
C ALA A 272 5.58 4.07 22.73
N PRO A 273 4.29 4.38 22.97
CA PRO A 273 3.45 5.10 22.00
C PRO A 273 4.06 6.40 21.44
N GLY A 274 4.81 7.14 22.25
CA GLY A 274 5.49 8.37 21.84
C GLY A 274 6.78 8.16 21.03
N GLU A 275 7.31 6.94 20.95
CA GLU A 275 8.57 6.61 20.26
C GLU A 275 8.35 5.87 18.93
N ARG A 276 7.13 5.39 18.65
CA ARG A 276 6.83 4.50 17.53
C ARG A 276 7.26 5.06 16.17
N ALA A 277 6.80 6.28 15.86
CA ALA A 277 7.11 6.92 14.58
C ALA A 277 8.63 7.10 14.39
N ASP A 278 9.34 7.57 15.41
CA ASP A 278 10.78 7.81 15.36
C ASP A 278 11.58 6.50 15.24
N ARG A 279 11.16 5.42 15.93
CA ARG A 279 11.81 4.10 15.84
C ARG A 279 11.56 3.43 14.49
N ILE A 280 10.34 3.52 13.97
CA ILE A 280 10.01 3.03 12.62
C ILE A 280 10.84 3.77 11.56
N GLU A 281 10.90 5.11 11.63
CA GLU A 281 11.70 5.90 10.71
C GLU A 281 13.20 5.57 10.83
N GLY A 282 13.68 5.42 12.05
CA GLY A 282 15.05 5.02 12.34
C GLY A 282 15.38 3.65 11.75
N PHE A 283 14.46 2.68 11.87
CA PHE A 283 14.58 1.37 11.22
C PHE A 283 14.68 1.51 9.70
N LEU A 284 13.72 2.17 9.05
CA LEU A 284 13.70 2.31 7.58
C LEU A 284 15.00 2.94 7.06
N LYS A 285 15.47 4.03 7.69
CA LYS A 285 16.74 4.67 7.29
C LYS A 285 17.95 3.75 7.43
N ARG A 286 18.09 3.06 8.57
CA ARG A 286 19.22 2.14 8.81
C ARG A 286 19.17 0.93 7.88
N ALA A 287 18.00 0.35 7.72
CA ALA A 287 17.77 -0.79 6.83
C ALA A 287 18.05 -0.43 5.36
N THR A 288 17.64 0.75 4.89
CA THR A 288 17.98 1.24 3.54
C THR A 288 19.48 1.47 3.37
N ALA A 289 20.15 2.01 4.38
CA ALA A 289 21.61 2.18 4.33
C ALA A 289 22.33 0.82 4.29
N ALA A 290 21.92 -0.13 5.12
CA ALA A 290 22.46 -1.49 5.16
C ALA A 290 22.20 -2.26 3.85
N ALA A 291 21.01 -2.14 3.27
CA ALA A 291 20.69 -2.72 1.96
C ALA A 291 21.55 -2.12 0.83
N ARG A 292 21.82 -0.80 0.87
CA ARG A 292 22.76 -0.17 -0.09
C ARG A 292 24.20 -0.65 0.09
N GLU A 293 24.63 -0.91 1.32
CA GLU A 293 25.95 -1.46 1.60
C GLU A 293 26.06 -2.90 1.10
N ALA A 294 25.03 -3.72 1.31
CA ALA A 294 24.99 -5.12 0.87
C ALA A 294 24.99 -5.28 -0.67
N LEU A 295 24.61 -4.25 -1.42
CA LEU A 295 24.62 -4.24 -2.89
C LEU A 295 25.95 -3.78 -3.51
N ARG A 296 26.95 -3.42 -2.70
CA ARG A 296 28.29 -3.00 -3.16
C ARG A 296 29.22 -4.17 -3.36
#